data_AF-A0A0W7WRC4-F1
#
_entry.id   AF-A0A0W7WRC4-F1
#
_cell.length_a   1.000
_cell.length_b   1.000
_cell.length_c   1.000
_cell.angle_alpha   90.00
_cell.angle_beta   90.00
_cell.angle_gamma   90.00
#
_symmetry.space_group_name_H-M   'P 1'
#
loop_
_entity.id
_entity.type
_entity.pdbx_description
1 polymer ?
#
loop_
_entity_poly.entity_id
_entity_poly.type
_entity_poly.pdbx_seq_one_letter_code
_entity_poly.pdbx_strand_id
1 'polypeptide(L)'
;MSLIHSTDPDFRVCQIGFDTLLAIQLEAEERGWATRWSSVHALRSQVKEGSVVLQSLMREERGGVVRAYRCLLLFSIVDDGGAGGVATIDLDPARFESLERLDRDPDVRKALARMFSLAMGGISMVSKK
;
A
#
# COMPACT_ATOMS: atom_id res chain seq x y z
N MET A 1 7.77 4.24 14.79
CA MET A 1 6.70 4.41 13.78
C MET A 1 5.39 4.63 14.49
N SER A 2 4.59 5.63 14.09
CA SER A 2 3.25 5.88 14.62
C SER A 2 2.19 5.47 13.61
N LEU A 3 1.12 4.82 14.08
CA LEU A 3 -0.02 4.43 13.24
C LEU A 3 -0.77 5.67 12.73
N ILE A 4 -1.23 5.60 11.48
CA ILE A 4 -2.03 6.63 10.83
C ILE A 4 -3.48 6.15 10.86
N HIS A 5 -4.34 6.85 11.60
CA HIS A 5 -5.77 6.56 11.69
C HIS A 5 -6.54 7.24 10.55
N SER A 6 -7.76 6.81 10.23
CA SER A 6 -8.56 7.37 9.13
C SER A 6 -8.88 8.86 9.25
N THR A 7 -8.84 9.41 10.47
CA THR A 7 -9.02 10.84 10.75
C THR A 7 -7.72 11.64 10.73
N ASP A 8 -6.57 10.98 10.56
CA ASP A 8 -5.26 11.60 10.51
C ASP A 8 -5.09 12.38 9.18
N PRO A 9 -4.44 13.57 9.17
CA PRO A 9 -4.18 14.32 7.94
C PRO A 9 -3.32 13.54 6.93
N ASP A 10 -2.42 12.68 7.41
CA ASP A 10 -1.59 11.82 6.55
C ASP A 10 -2.36 10.61 6.02
N PHE A 11 -3.60 10.38 6.46
CA PHE A 11 -4.39 9.28 5.95
C PHE A 11 -4.76 9.52 4.48
N ARG A 12 -4.31 8.62 3.62
CA ARG A 12 -4.59 8.67 2.19
C ARG A 12 -4.79 7.27 1.64
N VAL A 13 -5.71 7.15 0.69
CA VAL A 13 -5.81 5.99 -0.20
C VAL A 13 -5.55 6.47 -1.62
N CYS A 14 -4.60 5.82 -2.29
CA CYS A 14 -4.15 6.18 -3.62
C CYS A 14 -4.32 5.00 -4.58
N GLN A 15 -4.51 5.31 -5.86
CA GLN A 15 -4.37 4.34 -6.94
C GLN A 15 -3.02 4.57 -7.60
N ILE A 16 -2.26 3.51 -7.79
CA ILE A 16 -1.01 3.56 -8.54
C ILE A 16 -1.02 2.51 -9.65
N GLY A 17 -0.29 2.79 -10.72
CA GLY A 17 -0.02 1.81 -11.76
C GLY A 17 1.10 0.86 -11.36
N PHE A 18 1.19 -0.26 -12.07
CA PHE A 18 2.24 -1.24 -11.89
C PHE A 18 3.65 -0.65 -12.05
N ASP A 19 3.88 0.19 -13.06
CA ASP A 19 5.18 0.86 -13.26
C ASP A 19 5.56 1.79 -12.09
N THR A 20 4.56 2.44 -11.48
CA THR A 20 4.79 3.26 -10.27
C THR A 20 5.18 2.38 -9.09
N LEU A 21 4.55 1.22 -8.92
CA LEU A 21 4.94 0.26 -7.89
C LEU A 21 6.38 -0.24 -8.10
N LEU A 22 6.78 -0.50 -9.35
CA LEU A 22 8.17 -0.87 -9.67
C LEU A 22 9.16 0.23 -9.33
N ALA A 23 8.83 1.49 -9.65
CA ALA A 23 9.67 2.63 -9.30
C ALA A 23 9.80 2.79 -7.78
N ILE A 24 8.72 2.63 -7.02
CA ILE A 24 8.75 2.66 -5.54
C ILE A 24 9.62 1.53 -4.98
N GLN A 25 9.52 0.32 -5.53
CA GLN A 25 10.36 -0.81 -5.11
C GLN A 25 11.86 -0.51 -5.35
N LEU A 26 12.20 0.02 -6.52
CA LEU A 26 13.59 0.42 -6.83
C LEU A 26 14.09 1.53 -5.90
N GLU A 27 13.29 2.56 -5.66
CA GLU A 27 13.62 3.64 -4.72
C GLU A 27 13.87 3.10 -3.30
N ALA A 28 13.06 2.15 -2.85
CA ALA A 28 13.22 1.52 -1.55
C ALA A 28 14.52 0.68 -1.47
N GLU A 29 14.87 -0.06 -2.53
CA GLU A 29 16.13 -0.79 -2.62
C GLU A 29 17.34 0.16 -2.57
N GLU A 30 17.32 1.24 -3.38
CA GLU A 30 18.39 2.25 -3.43
C GLU A 30 18.61 2.95 -2.09
N ARG A 31 17.53 3.15 -1.32
CA ARG A 31 17.56 3.80 0.00
C ARG A 31 17.86 2.84 1.15
N GLY A 32 17.98 1.55 0.86
CA GLY A 32 18.20 0.51 1.87
C GLY A 32 17.01 0.34 2.82
N TRP A 33 15.80 0.64 2.37
CA TRP A 33 14.58 0.38 3.14
C TRP A 33 14.19 -1.08 3.07
N ALA A 34 13.42 -1.51 4.08
CA ALA A 34 12.91 -2.86 4.09
C ALA A 34 11.86 -3.04 2.97
N THR A 35 12.17 -3.89 2.01
CA THR A 35 11.26 -4.22 0.91
C THR A 35 10.58 -5.55 1.16
N ARG A 36 9.32 -5.68 0.71
CA ARG A 36 8.64 -6.98 0.75
C ARG A 36 9.23 -7.97 -0.25
N TRP A 37 9.62 -7.46 -1.42
CA TRP A 37 10.25 -8.24 -2.47
C TRP A 37 11.76 -8.04 -2.44
N SER A 38 12.51 -9.11 -2.69
CA SER A 38 13.97 -9.09 -2.74
C SER A 38 14.54 -8.47 -4.00
N SER A 39 13.70 -8.27 -5.03
CA SER A 39 14.06 -7.64 -6.30
C SER A 39 12.79 -7.26 -7.07
N VAL A 40 12.95 -6.39 -8.06
CA VAL A 40 11.92 -6.13 -9.10
C VAL A 40 11.44 -7.41 -9.79
N HIS A 41 12.32 -8.38 -10.03
CA HIS A 41 11.92 -9.65 -10.64
C HIS A 41 10.98 -10.45 -9.74
N ALA A 42 11.26 -10.51 -8.43
CA ALA A 42 10.40 -11.16 -7.45
C ALA A 42 9.04 -10.45 -7.30
N LEU A 43 9.00 -9.12 -7.48
CA LEU A 43 7.74 -8.37 -7.51
C LEU A 43 6.92 -8.76 -8.74
N ARG A 44 7.53 -8.76 -9.93
CA ARG A 44 6.86 -9.11 -11.20
C ARG A 44 6.30 -10.53 -11.24
N SER A 45 6.90 -11.47 -10.52
CA SER A 45 6.39 -12.85 -10.45
C SER A 45 5.19 -13.02 -9.51
N GLN A 46 4.89 -12.04 -8.65
CA GLN A 46 3.81 -12.12 -7.66
C GLN A 46 2.66 -11.16 -7.94
N VAL A 47 2.96 -9.98 -8.48
CA VAL A 47 1.97 -8.92 -8.69
C VAL A 47 1.57 -8.87 -10.16
N LYS A 48 0.28 -9.04 -10.44
CA LYS A 48 -0.27 -8.93 -11.79
C LYS A 48 -0.20 -7.47 -12.24
N GLU A 49 0.22 -7.25 -13.49
CA GLU A 49 0.24 -5.91 -14.09
C GLU A 49 -1.18 -5.30 -14.11
N GLY A 50 -1.29 -4.06 -13.63
CA GLY A 50 -2.58 -3.39 -13.48
C GLY A 50 -2.55 -2.27 -12.44
N SER A 51 -3.73 -1.95 -11.92
CA SER A 51 -3.89 -0.98 -10.84
C SER A 51 -3.65 -1.63 -9.47
N VAL A 52 -2.94 -0.92 -8.61
CA VAL A 52 -2.68 -1.27 -7.22
C VAL A 52 -3.26 -0.19 -6.34
N VAL A 53 -3.95 -0.58 -5.27
CA VAL A 53 -4.47 0.35 -4.28
C VAL A 53 -3.50 0.42 -3.12
N LEU A 54 -3.15 1.64 -2.71
CA LEU A 54 -2.21 1.91 -1.64
C LEU A 54 -2.92 2.67 -0.52
N GLN A 55 -2.73 2.28 0.74
CA GLN A 55 -3.19 3.02 1.92
C GLN A 55 -2.02 3.32 2.86
N SER A 56 -1.92 4.56 3.35
CA SER A 56 -1.03 4.89 4.48
C SER A 56 -1.35 4.04 5.73
N LEU A 57 -0.32 3.51 6.40
CA LEU A 57 -0.45 2.71 7.62
C LEU A 57 0.32 3.32 8.78
N MET A 58 1.59 3.68 8.57
CA MET A 58 2.43 4.29 9.60
C MET A 58 3.30 5.40 9.02
N ARG A 59 3.70 6.35 9.86
CA ARG A 59 4.82 7.25 9.57
C ARG A 59 6.02 6.88 10.41
N GLU A 60 7.19 6.89 9.77
CA GLU A 60 8.48 6.80 10.43
C GLU A 60 9.03 8.21 10.64
N GLU A 61 9.24 8.59 11.88
CA GLU A 61 9.74 9.91 12.26
C GLU A 61 11.11 9.80 12.93
N ARG A 62 12.00 10.74 12.62
CA ARG A 62 13.26 10.93 13.33
C ARG A 62 13.47 12.42 13.56
N GLY A 63 13.53 12.84 14.83
CA GLY A 63 13.67 14.25 15.19
C GLY A 63 12.49 15.12 14.75
N GLY A 64 11.27 14.57 14.74
CA GLY A 64 10.05 15.28 14.31
C GLY A 64 9.87 15.42 12.80
N VAL A 65 10.78 14.85 11.99
CA VAL A 65 10.69 14.84 10.53
C VAL A 65 10.26 13.45 10.07
N VAL A 66 9.23 13.40 9.21
CA VAL A 66 8.82 12.16 8.56
C VAL A 66 9.89 11.74 7.54
N ARG A 67 10.41 10.53 7.69
CA ARG A 67 11.46 9.94 6.84
C ARG A 67 10.90 8.98 5.81
N ALA A 68 9.84 8.28 6.16
CA ALA A 68 9.14 7.36 5.27
C ALA A 68 7.69 7.17 5.74
N TYR A 69 6.81 6.88 4.79
CA TYR A 69 5.46 6.39 5.07
C TYR A 69 5.39 4.90 4.77
N ARG A 70 5.11 4.09 5.79
CA ARG A 70 4.75 2.68 5.59
C ARG A 70 3.32 2.61 5.10
N CYS A 71 3.13 1.99 3.95
CA CYS A 71 1.85 1.86 3.29
C CYS A 71 1.48 0.39 3.09
N LEU A 72 0.18 0.09 3.11
CA LEU A 72 -0.40 -1.18 2.69
C LEU A 72 -0.69 -1.12 1.19
N LEU A 73 -0.36 -2.19 0.48
CA LEU A 73 -0.71 -2.43 -0.91
C LEU A 73 -1.79 -3.49 -0.97
N LEU A 74 -2.79 -3.28 -1.83
CA LEU A 74 -3.75 -4.28 -2.26
C LEU A 74 -3.63 -4.41 -3.78
N PHE A 75 -3.33 -5.62 -4.25
CA PHE A 75 -3.04 -5.91 -5.66
C PHE A 75 -3.58 -7.28 -6.08
N SER A 76 -3.72 -7.52 -7.38
CA SER A 76 -4.03 -8.87 -7.89
C SER A 76 -2.78 -9.73 -7.97
N ILE A 77 -2.86 -10.98 -7.55
CA ILE A 77 -1.75 -11.94 -7.63
C ILE A 77 -1.70 -12.56 -9.03
N VAL A 78 -0.48 -12.83 -9.53
CA VAL A 78 -0.27 -13.58 -10.78
C VAL A 78 -0.83 -15.01 -10.64
N ASP A 79 -1.53 -15.48 -11.67
CA ASP A 79 -2.05 -16.85 -11.81
C ASP A 79 -3.00 -17.40 -10.73
N ASP A 80 -3.42 -16.60 -9.74
CA ASP A 80 -4.26 -17.05 -8.61
C ASP A 80 -5.77 -16.78 -8.81
N GLY A 81 -6.29 -16.96 -10.03
CA GLY A 81 -7.74 -16.94 -10.30
C GLY A 81 -8.51 -15.67 -9.93
N GLY A 82 -7.81 -14.53 -9.73
CA GLY A 82 -8.41 -13.26 -9.29
C GLY A 82 -8.27 -12.96 -7.80
N ALA A 83 -7.52 -13.76 -7.04
CA ALA A 83 -7.19 -13.47 -5.65
C ALA A 83 -6.37 -12.17 -5.51
N GLY A 84 -6.60 -11.48 -4.39
CA GLY A 84 -5.87 -10.29 -3.99
C GLY A 84 -4.76 -10.62 -3.01
N GLY A 85 -3.62 -9.93 -3.15
CA GLY A 85 -2.51 -9.94 -2.21
C GLY A 85 -2.45 -8.64 -1.41
N VAL A 86 -1.94 -8.74 -0.18
CA VAL A 86 -1.64 -7.58 0.67
C VAL A 86 -0.16 -7.61 1.06
N ALA A 87 0.50 -6.46 0.96
CA ALA A 87 1.89 -6.28 1.37
C ALA A 87 2.09 -4.89 1.98
N THR A 88 3.18 -4.71 2.73
CA THR A 88 3.63 -3.38 3.15
C THR A 88 4.81 -2.92 2.31
N ILE A 89 4.89 -1.62 2.07
CA ILE A 89 6.03 -0.96 1.42
C ILE A 89 6.28 0.41 2.06
N ASP A 90 7.54 0.82 2.13
CA ASP A 90 7.92 2.12 2.66
C ASP A 90 8.14 3.11 1.49
N LEU A 91 7.56 4.31 1.60
CA LEU A 91 7.59 5.36 0.57
C LEU A 91 8.30 6.61 1.07
N ASP A 92 8.99 7.29 0.17
CA ASP A 92 9.50 8.64 0.39
C ASP A 92 8.35 9.65 0.55
N PRO A 93 8.44 10.61 1.48
CA PRO A 93 7.39 11.61 1.69
C PRO A 93 6.99 12.37 0.42
N ALA A 94 7.95 12.78 -0.41
CA ALA A 94 7.65 13.51 -1.64
C ALA A 94 6.96 12.60 -2.67
N ARG A 95 7.39 11.34 -2.76
CA ARG A 95 6.71 10.33 -3.59
C ARG A 95 5.28 10.13 -3.11
N PHE A 96 5.08 9.92 -1.81
CA PHE A 96 3.77 9.72 -1.19
C PHE A 96 2.81 10.90 -1.43
N GLU A 97 3.30 12.13 -1.30
CA GLU A 97 2.51 13.33 -1.51
C GLU A 97 2.01 13.48 -2.96
N SER A 98 2.85 13.08 -3.92
CA SER A 98 2.58 13.17 -5.36
C SER A 98 1.52 12.18 -5.88
N LEU A 99 1.17 11.16 -5.10
CA LEU A 99 0.25 10.11 -5.54
C LEU A 99 -1.20 10.63 -5.64
N GLU A 100 -1.89 10.21 -6.70
CA GLU A 100 -3.30 10.52 -6.92
C GLU A 100 -4.18 9.87 -5.84
N ARG A 101 -5.03 10.69 -5.21
CA ARG A 101 -5.93 10.25 -4.13
C ARG A 101 -7.25 9.73 -4.67
N LEU A 102 -7.65 8.55 -4.21
CA LEU A 102 -8.99 8.00 -4.36
C LEU A 102 -9.95 8.47 -3.26
N ASP A 103 -9.44 8.80 -2.08
CA ASP A 103 -10.22 9.01 -0.86
C ASP A 103 -10.70 10.45 -0.64
N ARG A 104 -10.89 11.23 -1.71
CA ARG A 104 -11.35 12.64 -1.60
C ARG A 104 -12.80 12.75 -1.15
N ASP A 105 -13.62 11.79 -1.54
CA ASP A 105 -15.00 11.67 -1.06
C ASP A 105 -15.02 11.01 0.34
N PRO A 106 -15.71 11.60 1.34
CA PRO A 106 -15.73 11.07 2.71
C PRO A 106 -16.30 9.65 2.83
N ASP A 107 -17.31 9.30 2.04
CA ASP A 107 -17.94 7.98 2.08
C ASP A 107 -17.03 6.94 1.43
N VAL A 108 -16.37 7.30 0.31
CA VAL A 108 -15.31 6.47 -0.31
C VAL A 108 -14.17 6.24 0.67
N ARG A 109 -13.70 7.30 1.34
CA ARG A 109 -12.63 7.22 2.35
C ARG A 109 -12.97 6.25 3.46
N LYS A 110 -14.19 6.35 4.01
CA LYS A 110 -14.70 5.48 5.07
C LYS A 110 -14.81 4.03 4.61
N ALA A 111 -15.31 3.80 3.40
CA ALA A 111 -15.43 2.46 2.83
C ALA A 111 -14.05 1.80 2.63
N LEU A 112 -13.10 2.52 2.02
CA LEU A 112 -11.75 2.01 1.76
C LEU A 112 -10.98 1.74 3.05
N ALA A 113 -11.03 2.65 4.03
CA ALA A 113 -10.41 2.44 5.34
C ALA A 113 -10.91 1.14 6.00
N ARG A 114 -12.23 0.87 5.90
CA ARG A 114 -12.82 -0.37 6.41
C ARG A 114 -12.35 -1.60 5.64
N MET A 115 -12.28 -1.53 4.30
CA MET A 115 -11.82 -2.64 3.46
C MET A 115 -10.39 -3.06 3.81
N PHE A 116 -9.47 -2.10 3.93
CA PHE A 116 -8.09 -2.40 4.32
C PHE A 116 -7.98 -2.93 5.75
N SER A 117 -8.76 -2.39 6.69
CA SER A 117 -8.82 -2.93 8.05
C SER A 117 -9.25 -4.40 8.07
N LEU A 118 -10.18 -4.81 7.21
CA LEU A 118 -10.59 -6.20 7.07
C LEU A 118 -9.52 -7.04 6.36
N ALA A 119 -8.94 -6.51 5.28
CA ALA A 119 -7.92 -7.20 4.50
C ALA A 119 -6.67 -7.55 5.32
N MET A 120 -6.24 -6.65 6.23
CA MET A 120 -5.14 -6.93 7.16
C MET A 120 -5.46 -8.07 8.14
N GLY A 121 -6.73 -8.26 8.51
CA GLY A 121 -7.16 -9.36 9.37
C GLY A 121 -7.29 -10.70 8.64
N GLY A 122 -7.14 -10.70 7.31
CA GLY A 122 -7.45 -11.83 6.44
C GLY A 122 -8.94 -11.87 6.07
N ILE A 123 -9.22 -12.16 4.80
CA ILE A 123 -10.59 -12.35 4.31
C ILE A 123 -10.84 -13.85 4.19
N SER A 124 -11.67 -14.37 5.09
CA SER A 124 -12.10 -15.77 5.05
C SER A 124 -13.36 -15.93 4.20
N MET A 125 -13.37 -16.92 3.31
CA MET A 125 -14.59 -17.34 2.64
C MET A 125 -15.51 -18.03 3.65
N VAL A 126 -16.73 -17.52 3.79
CA VAL A 126 -17.75 -18.16 4.62
C VAL A 126 -18.37 -19.30 3.83
N SER A 127 -18.11 -20.54 4.25
CA SER A 127 -18.77 -21.72 3.68
C SER A 127 -20.25 -21.76 4.04
N LYS A 128 -21.09 -22.28 3.14
CA LYS A 128 -22.49 -22.60 3.46
C LYS A 128 -22.53 -23.57 4.64
N LYS A 129 -23.44 -23.33 5.57
CA LYS A 129 -23.76 -24.28 6.64
C LYS A 129 -24.69 -25.36 6.13
#